data_AF-A0A395R9R7-F1
#
_entry.id   AF-A0A395R9R7-F1
#
_cell.length_a   1.000
_cell.length_b   1.000
_cell.length_c   1.000
_cell.angle_alpha   90.00
_cell.angle_beta   90.00
_cell.angle_gamma   90.00
#
_symmetry.space_group_name_H-M   'P 1'
#
loop_
_entity.id
_entity.type
_entity.pdbx_description
1 polymer ?
#
loop_
_entity_poly.entity_id
_entity_poly.type
_entity_poly.pdbx_seq_one_letter_code
_entity_poly.pdbx_strand_id
1 'polypeptide(L)'
;MGKLIDQFKWFPALALLINGLLAGMGYLFITGFLAKVGIDVAELEISLPSLLLYGYIFTLDALSESARLALMAVAGGLMALFTWFFHIAFKGAYPKQNDWVRTILSTSLGALSAVLLLLGPAWVFNAGGAKAMRSELTKIDISTTLGQLTRTHSINTPDGPIEGSLVIADQRYTYIRAGNAVYKIANDSQKVVRAITFTSDASNKPEEQDGQ
;
A
#
# COMPACT_ATOMS: atom_id res chain seq x y z
N MET A 1 34.45 6.88 17.77
CA MET A 1 33.61 7.29 16.62
C MET A 1 34.08 6.71 15.29
N GLY A 2 35.37 6.76 14.91
CA GLY A 2 35.84 6.25 13.60
C GLY A 2 35.48 4.80 13.26
N LYS A 3 35.63 3.85 14.20
CA LYS A 3 35.29 2.43 13.97
C LYS A 3 33.80 2.16 13.71
N LEU A 4 32.90 3.00 14.23
CA LEU A 4 31.45 2.87 13.98
C LEU A 4 31.11 3.36 12.57
N ILE A 5 31.68 4.48 12.14
CA ILE A 5 31.44 5.05 10.80
C ILE A 5 31.92 4.09 9.70
N ASP A 6 33.09 3.47 9.87
CA ASP A 6 33.59 2.46 8.93
C ASP A 6 32.69 1.21 8.85
N GLN A 7 32.04 0.84 9.95
CA GLN A 7 31.12 -0.30 10.02
C GLN A 7 29.75 -0.03 9.37
N PHE A 8 29.38 1.22 9.07
CA PHE A 8 28.07 1.58 8.50
C PHE A 8 28.13 2.14 7.08
N LYS A 9 29.29 2.09 6.41
CA LYS A 9 29.45 2.56 5.01
C LYS A 9 28.52 1.86 4.01
N TRP A 10 28.05 0.65 4.33
CA TRP A 10 27.09 -0.11 3.51
C TRP A 10 25.63 0.32 3.71
N PHE A 11 25.32 1.09 4.77
CA PHE A 11 23.95 1.46 5.09
C PHE A 11 23.27 2.31 4.01
N PRO A 12 23.91 3.33 3.39
CA PRO A 12 23.31 4.06 2.28
C PRO A 12 23.07 3.16 1.06
N ALA A 13 23.98 2.24 0.76
CA ALA A 13 23.83 1.30 -0.35
C ALA A 13 22.68 0.33 -0.12
N LEU A 14 22.52 -0.18 1.12
CA LEU A 14 21.37 -1.00 1.49
C LEU A 14 20.07 -0.19 1.41
N ALA A 15 20.05 1.04 1.93
CA ALA A 15 18.87 1.88 1.86
C ALA A 15 18.45 2.15 0.41
N LEU A 16 19.41 2.41 -0.49
CA LEU A 16 19.16 2.58 -1.92
C LEU A 16 18.59 1.30 -2.54
N LEU A 17 19.18 0.14 -2.23
CA LEU A 17 18.71 -1.17 -2.71
C LEU A 17 17.27 -1.45 -2.24
N ILE A 18 16.97 -1.23 -0.96
CA ILE A 18 15.63 -1.43 -0.40
C ILE A 18 14.62 -0.50 -1.08
N ASN A 19 14.94 0.78 -1.26
CA ASN A 19 14.04 1.71 -1.96
C ASN A 19 13.86 1.33 -3.43
N GLY A 20 14.91 0.87 -4.11
CA GLY A 20 14.82 0.39 -5.49
C GLY A 20 13.91 -0.84 -5.62
N LEU A 21 14.08 -1.82 -4.73
CA LEU A 21 13.21 -3.01 -4.68
C LEU A 21 11.77 -2.63 -4.35
N LEU A 22 11.56 -1.72 -3.41
CA LEU A 22 10.23 -1.25 -3.01
C LEU A 22 9.52 -0.53 -4.15
N ALA A 23 10.22 0.38 -4.85
CA ALA A 23 9.68 1.06 -6.02
C ALA A 23 9.34 0.08 -7.14
N GLY A 24 10.22 -0.91 -7.40
CA GLY A 24 9.96 -1.98 -8.37
C GLY A 24 8.74 -2.83 -8.01
N MET A 25 8.59 -3.21 -6.75
CA MET A 25 7.40 -3.92 -6.27
C MET A 25 6.13 -3.08 -6.43
N GLY A 26 6.18 -1.80 -6.07
CA GLY A 26 5.05 -0.89 -6.26
C GLY A 26 4.65 -0.73 -7.72
N TYR A 27 5.64 -0.66 -8.62
CA TYR A 27 5.41 -0.61 -10.08
C TYR A 27 4.73 -1.90 -10.57
N LEU A 28 5.24 -3.07 -10.19
CA LEU A 28 4.67 -4.35 -10.61
C LEU A 28 3.26 -4.56 -10.05
N PHE A 29 3.03 -4.20 -8.79
CA PHE A 29 1.72 -4.27 -8.14
C PHE A 29 0.69 -3.42 -8.89
N ILE A 30 0.99 -2.14 -9.13
CA ILE A 30 0.05 -1.24 -9.80
C ILE A 30 -0.13 -1.62 -11.27
N THR A 31 0.93 -2.08 -11.95
CA THR A 31 0.85 -2.61 -13.32
C THR A 31 -0.09 -3.81 -13.41
N GLY A 32 0.05 -4.77 -12.50
CA GLY A 32 -0.83 -5.94 -12.44
C GLY A 32 -2.29 -5.56 -12.15
N PHE A 33 -2.50 -4.64 -11.18
CA PHE A 33 -3.83 -4.14 -10.84
C PHE A 33 -4.51 -3.42 -12.01
N LEU A 34 -3.80 -2.50 -12.67
CA LEU A 34 -4.33 -1.69 -13.76
C LEU A 34 -4.54 -2.49 -15.04
N ALA A 35 -3.66 -3.45 -15.33
CA ALA A 35 -3.84 -4.36 -16.46
C ALA A 35 -5.17 -5.15 -16.36
N LYS A 36 -5.60 -5.52 -15.14
CA LYS A 36 -6.89 -6.21 -14.93
C LYS A 36 -8.10 -5.34 -15.29
N VAL A 37 -7.96 -4.03 -15.24
CA VAL A 37 -9.01 -3.07 -15.63
C VAL A 37 -8.77 -2.44 -17.00
N GLY A 38 -7.81 -2.96 -17.77
CA GLY A 38 -7.50 -2.52 -19.14
C GLY A 38 -6.79 -1.17 -19.22
N ILE A 39 -6.16 -0.70 -18.14
CA ILE A 39 -5.39 0.54 -18.10
C ILE A 39 -3.90 0.18 -18.20
N ASP A 40 -3.20 0.76 -19.17
CA ASP A 40 -1.74 0.66 -19.24
C ASP A 40 -1.10 1.64 -18.25
N VAL A 41 -0.14 1.15 -17.45
CA VAL A 41 0.64 1.98 -16.52
C VAL A 41 1.43 3.08 -17.24
N ALA A 42 1.85 2.85 -18.50
CA ALA A 42 2.56 3.86 -19.28
C ALA A 42 1.68 5.10 -19.57
N GLU A 43 0.36 5.00 -19.42
CA GLU A 43 -0.54 6.15 -19.56
C GLU A 43 -0.60 7.05 -18.32
N LEU A 44 -0.01 6.61 -17.20
CA LEU A 44 -0.10 7.28 -15.91
C LEU A 44 1.24 7.90 -15.50
N GLU A 45 1.17 9.11 -14.97
CA GLU A 45 2.33 9.78 -14.39
C GLU A 45 2.42 9.43 -12.89
N ILE A 46 3.01 8.26 -12.58
CA ILE A 46 3.19 7.81 -11.20
C ILE A 46 4.53 8.31 -10.66
N SER A 47 4.47 9.13 -9.60
CA SER A 47 5.66 9.64 -8.92
C SER A 47 6.42 8.53 -8.18
N LEU A 48 7.74 8.69 -8.04
CA LEU A 48 8.57 7.77 -7.24
C LEU A 48 8.08 7.63 -5.79
N PRO A 49 7.68 8.70 -5.06
CA PRO A 49 7.06 8.57 -3.75
C PRO A 49 5.81 7.68 -3.75
N SER A 50 4.96 7.79 -4.77
CA SER A 50 3.77 6.94 -4.91
C SER A 50 4.15 5.48 -5.15
N LEU A 51 5.16 5.21 -5.99
CA LEU A 51 5.67 3.85 -6.23
C LEU A 51 6.22 3.22 -4.94
N LEU A 52 7.00 3.98 -4.16
CA LEU A 52 7.50 3.52 -2.86
C LEU A 52 6.35 3.19 -1.91
N LEU A 53 5.32 4.05 -1.84
CA LEU A 53 4.13 3.82 -1.02
C LEU A 53 3.35 2.58 -1.47
N TYR A 54 3.16 2.38 -2.78
CA TYR A 54 2.47 1.20 -3.30
C TYR A 54 3.25 -0.08 -3.00
N GLY A 55 4.58 -0.08 -3.16
CA GLY A 55 5.42 -1.22 -2.79
C GLY A 55 5.35 -1.51 -1.29
N TYR A 56 5.24 -0.45 -0.48
CA TYR A 56 5.08 -0.56 0.96
C TYR A 56 3.75 -1.19 1.35
N ILE A 57 2.64 -0.70 0.77
CA ILE A 57 1.29 -1.26 0.99
C ILE A 57 1.25 -2.73 0.55
N PHE A 58 1.78 -3.04 -0.64
CA PHE A 58 1.88 -4.41 -1.12
C PHE A 58 2.67 -5.30 -0.16
N THR A 59 3.80 -4.82 0.38
CA THR A 59 4.61 -5.61 1.32
C THR A 59 3.84 -5.88 2.62
N LEU A 60 3.10 -4.90 3.13
CA LEU A 60 2.25 -5.08 4.31
C LEU A 60 1.10 -6.07 4.05
N ASP A 61 0.45 -5.95 2.90
CA ASP A 61 -0.67 -6.80 2.51
C ASP A 61 -0.21 -8.24 2.28
N ALA A 62 0.89 -8.42 1.53
CA ALA A 62 1.54 -9.71 1.33
C ALA A 62 2.05 -10.31 2.65
N LEU A 63 2.57 -9.50 3.59
CA LEU A 63 2.91 -10.00 4.94
C LEU A 63 1.65 -10.48 5.67
N SER A 64 0.54 -9.74 5.60
CA SER A 64 -0.73 -10.09 6.23
C SER A 64 -1.38 -11.33 5.62
N GLU A 65 -1.25 -11.52 4.32
CA GLU A 65 -1.92 -12.59 3.55
C GLU A 65 -1.03 -13.84 3.36
N SER A 66 0.30 -13.68 3.37
CA SER A 66 1.25 -14.79 3.32
C SER A 66 1.10 -15.69 4.54
N ALA A 67 1.15 -17.01 4.31
CA ALA A 67 0.99 -18.03 5.35
C ALA A 67 1.84 -17.69 6.59
N ARG A 68 1.26 -17.86 7.79
CA ARG A 68 1.83 -17.53 9.11
C ARG A 68 3.34 -17.81 9.25
N LEU A 69 3.85 -18.83 8.57
CA LEU A 69 5.28 -19.20 8.55
C LEU A 69 6.21 -18.14 7.95
N ALA A 70 5.84 -17.52 6.82
CA ALA A 70 6.66 -16.47 6.21
C ALA A 70 6.74 -15.22 7.11
N LEU A 71 5.58 -14.84 7.67
CA LEU A 71 5.47 -13.74 8.62
C LEU A 71 6.30 -14.00 9.89
N MET A 72 6.28 -15.23 10.43
CA MET A 72 7.12 -15.62 11.57
C MET A 72 8.61 -15.63 11.23
N ALA A 73 8.99 -16.06 10.03
CA ALA A 73 10.39 -16.05 9.60
C ALA A 73 10.93 -14.62 9.44
N VAL A 74 10.16 -13.73 8.83
CA VAL A 74 10.51 -12.31 8.68
C VAL A 74 10.56 -11.62 10.05
N ALA A 75 9.58 -11.85 10.92
CA ALA A 75 9.57 -11.30 12.26
C ALA A 75 10.76 -11.79 13.11
N GLY A 76 11.06 -13.09 13.06
CA GLY A 76 12.21 -13.67 13.73
C GLY A 76 13.53 -13.11 13.21
N GLY A 77 13.67 -12.96 11.89
CA GLY A 77 14.85 -12.36 11.25
C GLY A 77 15.07 -10.90 11.66
N LEU A 78 14.01 -10.08 11.62
CA LEU A 78 14.07 -8.68 12.06
C LEU A 78 14.40 -8.56 13.56
N MET A 79 13.81 -9.40 14.39
CA MET A 79 14.07 -9.42 15.83
C MET A 79 15.53 -9.78 16.11
N ALA A 80 16.09 -10.79 15.44
CA ALA A 80 17.50 -11.15 15.55
C ALA A 80 18.42 -10.01 15.08
N LEU A 81 18.11 -9.39 13.93
CA LEU A 81 18.86 -8.28 13.38
C LEU A 81 18.88 -7.06 14.31
N PHE A 82 17.73 -6.64 14.83
CA PHE A 82 17.68 -5.52 15.76
C PHE A 82 18.32 -5.85 17.10
N THR A 83 18.13 -7.06 17.62
CA THR A 83 18.79 -7.51 18.86
C THR A 83 20.31 -7.45 18.70
N TRP A 84 20.85 -7.94 17.59
CA TRP A 84 22.27 -7.87 17.27
C TRP A 84 22.77 -6.42 17.17
N PHE A 85 22.02 -5.56 16.49
CA PHE A 85 22.32 -4.13 16.36
C PHE A 85 22.40 -3.43 17.73
N PHE A 86 21.37 -3.58 18.57
CA PHE A 86 21.36 -2.99 19.92
C PHE A 86 22.46 -3.58 20.81
N HIS A 87 22.75 -4.88 20.67
CA HIS A 87 23.80 -5.52 21.45
C HIS A 87 25.19 -4.96 21.13
N ILE A 88 25.50 -4.73 19.84
CA ILE A 88 26.74 -4.07 19.41
C ILE A 88 26.78 -2.64 19.93
N ALA A 89 25.68 -1.89 19.79
CA ALA A 89 25.60 -0.50 20.26
C ALA A 89 25.85 -0.39 21.77
N PHE A 90 25.21 -1.24 22.58
CA PHE A 90 25.42 -1.26 24.03
C PHE A 90 26.81 -1.75 24.43
N LYS A 91 27.41 -2.70 23.70
CA LYS A 91 28.79 -3.11 23.95
C LYS A 91 29.77 -1.95 23.74
N GLY A 92 29.50 -1.07 22.76
CA GLY A 92 30.28 0.14 22.54
C GLY A 92 30.04 1.24 23.57
N ALA A 93 28.78 1.49 23.93
CA ALA A 93 28.39 2.58 24.84
C ALA A 93 28.64 2.26 26.33
N TYR A 94 28.43 1.01 26.74
CA TYR A 94 28.52 0.55 28.13
C TYR A 94 29.39 -0.72 28.24
N PRO A 95 30.71 -0.62 27.99
CA PRO A 95 31.59 -1.79 27.93
C PRO A 95 31.74 -2.52 29.28
N LYS A 96 31.48 -1.84 30.40
CA LYS A 96 31.59 -2.40 31.77
C LYS A 96 30.30 -3.05 32.28
N GLN A 97 29.21 -2.99 31.50
CA GLN A 97 27.92 -3.54 31.92
C GLN A 97 27.90 -5.06 31.81
N ASN A 98 27.19 -5.73 32.73
CA ASN A 98 27.01 -7.18 32.71
C ASN A 98 26.38 -7.62 31.37
N ASP A 99 26.95 -8.64 30.75
CA ASP A 99 26.52 -9.16 29.45
C ASP A 99 25.09 -9.71 29.49
N TRP A 100 24.67 -10.24 30.63
CA TRP A 100 23.29 -10.67 30.86
C TRP A 100 22.29 -9.52 30.74
N VAL A 101 22.57 -8.40 31.42
CA VAL A 101 21.71 -7.20 31.38
C VAL A 101 21.70 -6.58 29.98
N ARG A 102 22.86 -6.54 29.31
CA ARG A 102 22.98 -6.07 27.93
C ARG A 102 22.13 -6.91 26.99
N THR A 103 22.17 -8.23 27.13
CA THR A 103 21.40 -9.15 26.28
C THR A 103 19.91 -8.95 26.47
N ILE A 104 19.43 -8.87 27.71
CA ILE A 104 18.00 -8.61 28.01
C ILE A 104 17.56 -7.29 27.37
N LEU A 105 18.29 -6.20 27.59
CA LEU A 105 17.93 -4.89 27.03
C LEU A 105 17.93 -4.90 25.50
N SER A 106 18.92 -5.56 24.89
CA SER A 106 19.03 -5.67 23.43
C SER A 106 17.88 -6.47 22.85
N THR A 107 17.51 -7.60 23.47
CA THR A 107 16.40 -8.44 23.02
C THR A 107 15.07 -7.72 23.20
N SER A 108 14.86 -7.02 24.32
CA SER A 108 13.63 -6.23 24.54
C SER A 108 13.48 -5.10 23.52
N LEU A 109 14.53 -4.33 23.26
CA LEU A 109 14.51 -3.25 22.26
C LEU A 109 14.43 -3.81 20.84
N GLY A 110 15.08 -4.94 20.57
CA GLY A 110 15.03 -5.63 19.28
C GLY A 110 13.63 -6.15 18.97
N ALA A 111 12.98 -6.80 19.93
CA ALA A 111 11.60 -7.26 19.83
C ALA A 111 10.62 -6.10 19.65
N LEU A 112 10.74 -5.04 20.46
CA LEU A 112 9.89 -3.85 20.33
C LEU A 112 10.05 -3.19 18.96
N SER A 113 11.28 -3.07 18.46
CA SER A 113 11.56 -2.47 17.15
C SER A 113 11.01 -3.32 16.00
N ALA A 114 11.16 -4.64 16.07
CA ALA A 114 10.59 -5.54 15.07
C ALA A 114 9.06 -5.48 15.02
N VAL A 115 8.41 -5.46 16.19
CA VAL A 115 6.95 -5.33 16.30
C VAL A 115 6.48 -3.98 15.75
N LEU A 116 7.15 -2.88 16.13
CA LEU A 116 6.81 -1.55 15.64
C LEU A 116 7.02 -1.42 14.13
N LEU A 117 8.06 -2.03 13.56
CA LEU A 117 8.30 -1.98 12.12
C LEU A 117 7.23 -2.76 11.33
N LEU A 118 6.81 -3.93 11.84
CA LEU A 118 5.83 -4.78 11.16
C LEU A 118 4.39 -4.28 11.35
N LEU A 119 4.01 -3.92 12.58
CA LEU A 119 2.62 -3.59 12.92
C LEU A 119 2.37 -2.08 13.00
N GLY A 120 3.38 -1.28 13.33
CA GLY A 120 3.23 0.16 13.51
C GLY A 120 2.65 0.85 12.27
N PRO A 121 3.16 0.59 11.06
CA PRO A 121 2.64 1.22 9.86
C PRO A 121 1.22 0.80 9.49
N ALA A 122 0.86 -0.47 9.69
CA ALA A 122 -0.53 -0.92 9.51
C ALA A 122 -1.47 -0.26 10.53
N TRP A 123 -1.02 -0.11 11.77
CA TRP A 123 -1.74 0.61 12.82
C TRP A 123 -1.89 2.10 12.48
N VAL A 124 -0.82 2.78 12.05
CA VAL A 124 -0.84 4.21 11.65
C VAL A 124 -1.77 4.43 10.45
N PHE A 125 -1.72 3.55 9.45
CA PHE A 125 -2.61 3.60 8.28
C PHE A 125 -4.08 3.50 8.70
N ASN A 126 -4.42 2.48 9.49
CA ASN A 126 -5.78 2.26 9.98
C ASN A 126 -6.26 3.37 10.92
N ALA A 127 -5.40 3.83 11.83
CA ALA A 127 -5.71 4.91 12.77
C ALA A 127 -5.92 6.25 12.02
N GLY A 128 -5.10 6.53 11.00
CA GLY A 128 -5.24 7.70 10.13
C GLY A 128 -6.58 7.71 9.41
N GLY A 129 -6.93 6.60 8.75
CA GLY A 129 -8.21 6.45 8.07
C GLY A 129 -9.40 6.60 9.03
N ALA A 130 -9.38 5.89 10.15
CA ALA A 130 -10.46 5.92 11.12
C ALA A 130 -10.65 7.30 11.78
N LYS A 131 -9.56 8.04 12.05
CA LYS A 131 -9.61 9.34 12.72
C LYS A 131 -10.00 10.47 11.76
N ALA A 132 -9.38 10.52 10.58
CA ALA A 132 -9.68 11.53 9.57
C ALA A 132 -11.10 11.38 9.02
N MET A 133 -11.55 10.14 8.78
CA MET A 133 -12.88 9.90 8.27
C MET A 133 -13.95 10.19 9.32
N ARG A 134 -13.76 9.84 10.60
CA ARG A 134 -14.74 10.16 11.64
C ARG A 134 -14.96 11.66 11.80
N SER A 135 -13.89 12.46 11.86
CA SER A 135 -14.04 13.92 12.07
C SER A 135 -14.73 14.62 10.90
N GLU A 136 -14.43 14.21 9.67
CA GLU A 136 -15.07 14.80 8.49
C GLU A 136 -16.53 14.33 8.35
N LEU A 137 -16.81 13.04 8.58
CA LEU A 137 -18.19 12.51 8.53
C LEU A 137 -19.10 13.16 9.57
N THR A 138 -18.60 13.41 10.79
CA THR A 138 -19.37 14.13 11.82
C THR A 138 -19.64 15.59 11.43
N LYS A 139 -18.80 16.23 10.61
CA LYS A 139 -19.03 17.61 10.15
C LYS A 139 -20.11 17.70 9.05
N ILE A 140 -20.40 16.58 8.38
CA ILE A 140 -21.41 16.48 7.32
C ILE A 140 -22.61 15.63 7.74
N ASP A 141 -22.85 15.51 9.05
CA ASP A 141 -23.98 14.79 9.67
C ASP A 141 -24.14 13.32 9.27
N ILE A 142 -23.07 12.67 8.81
CA ILE A 142 -23.08 11.23 8.56
C ILE A 142 -22.75 10.49 9.86
N SER A 143 -23.75 9.79 10.41
CA SER A 143 -23.60 8.93 11.58
C SER A 143 -22.49 7.89 11.34
N THR A 144 -21.40 7.98 12.11
CA THR A 144 -20.25 7.06 12.05
C THR A 144 -20.55 5.66 12.62
N THR A 145 -21.82 5.39 12.94
CA THR A 145 -22.27 4.15 13.58
C THR A 145 -22.45 3.05 12.52
N LEU A 146 -21.44 2.17 12.43
CA LEU A 146 -21.57 0.72 12.14
C LEU A 146 -21.74 0.22 10.69
N GLY A 147 -21.29 0.95 9.66
CA GLY A 147 -21.28 0.42 8.28
C GLY A 147 -20.02 0.72 7.48
N GLN A 148 -19.70 -0.15 6.51
CA GLN A 148 -18.71 0.12 5.46
C GLN A 148 -19.29 1.26 4.60
N LEU A 149 -18.69 2.46 4.66
CA LEU A 149 -19.18 3.59 3.85
C LEU A 149 -18.84 3.35 2.38
N THR A 150 -19.87 3.27 1.54
CA THR A 150 -19.71 3.25 0.09
C THR A 150 -19.42 4.67 -0.40
N ARG A 151 -18.32 4.85 -1.13
CA ARG A 151 -17.96 6.12 -1.77
C ARG A 151 -18.26 6.05 -3.26
N THR A 152 -19.19 6.87 -3.71
CA THR A 152 -19.45 7.11 -5.13
C THR A 152 -18.87 8.47 -5.50
N HIS A 153 -18.14 8.51 -6.61
CA HIS A 153 -17.62 9.73 -7.21
C HIS A 153 -18.50 10.10 -8.39
N SER A 154 -18.85 11.37 -8.52
CA SER A 154 -19.62 11.91 -9.63
C SER A 154 -18.75 12.93 -10.37
N ILE A 155 -18.60 12.75 -11.68
CA ILE A 155 -17.92 13.71 -12.56
C ILE A 155 -18.94 14.19 -13.59
N ASN A 156 -19.20 15.50 -13.58
CA ASN A 156 -20.05 16.14 -14.58
C ASN A 156 -19.28 16.23 -15.90
N THR A 157 -19.75 15.53 -16.93
CA THR A 157 -19.22 15.65 -18.29
C THR A 157 -20.20 16.44 -19.15
N PRO A 158 -19.79 16.97 -20.32
CA PRO A 158 -20.70 17.62 -21.26
C PRO A 158 -21.88 16.72 -21.71
N ASP A 159 -21.68 15.40 -21.70
CA ASP A 159 -22.68 14.41 -22.11
C ASP A 159 -23.58 13.94 -20.94
N GLY A 160 -23.33 14.45 -19.73
CA GLY A 160 -24.04 14.10 -18.51
C GLY A 160 -23.12 13.65 -17.36
N PRO A 161 -23.64 13.52 -16.13
CA PRO A 161 -22.86 13.05 -14.99
C PRO A 161 -22.52 11.56 -15.13
N ILE A 162 -21.26 11.21 -14.81
CA ILE A 162 -20.80 9.83 -14.67
C ILE A 162 -20.55 9.56 -13.20
N GLU A 163 -21.29 8.60 -12.65
CA GLU A 163 -21.20 8.21 -11.24
C GLU A 163 -20.65 6.80 -11.08
N GLY A 164 -19.67 6.62 -10.22
CA GLY A 164 -19.05 5.32 -10.01
C GLY A 164 -17.96 5.30 -8.95
N SER A 165 -17.20 4.22 -8.92
CA SER A 165 -16.05 4.07 -8.02
C SER A 165 -14.78 4.60 -8.69
N LEU A 166 -14.00 5.40 -7.97
CA LEU A 166 -12.69 5.84 -8.42
C LEU A 166 -11.75 4.62 -8.54
N VAL A 167 -11.13 4.45 -9.70
CA VAL A 167 -10.11 3.43 -9.94
C VAL A 167 -8.73 4.03 -9.66
N ILE A 168 -8.40 5.11 -10.36
CA ILE A 168 -7.14 5.86 -10.21
C ILE A 168 -7.33 7.27 -10.79
N ALA A 169 -6.57 8.24 -10.28
CA ALA A 169 -6.49 9.59 -10.84
C ALA A 169 -5.04 10.06 -10.87
N ASP A 170 -4.67 10.75 -11.94
CA ASP A 170 -3.43 11.51 -12.05
C ASP A 170 -3.73 12.98 -12.39
N GLN A 171 -2.71 13.75 -12.78
CA GLN A 171 -2.87 15.16 -13.11
C GLN A 171 -3.73 15.39 -14.36
N ARG A 172 -3.72 14.46 -15.31
CA ARG A 172 -4.30 14.60 -16.65
C ARG A 172 -5.64 13.90 -16.77
N TYR A 173 -5.80 12.75 -16.12
CA TYR A 173 -6.94 11.87 -16.27
C TYR A 173 -7.45 11.34 -14.94
N THR A 174 -8.77 11.17 -14.87
CA THR A 174 -9.43 10.41 -13.82
C THR A 174 -10.12 9.19 -14.43
N TYR A 175 -9.94 8.04 -13.79
CA TYR A 175 -10.54 6.78 -14.19
C TYR A 175 -11.66 6.40 -13.21
N ILE A 176 -12.90 6.35 -13.70
CA ILE A 176 -14.08 5.95 -12.93
C ILE A 176 -14.63 4.65 -13.47
N ARG A 177 -14.89 3.68 -12.58
CA ARG A 177 -15.66 2.48 -12.88
C ARG A 177 -17.15 2.75 -12.63
N ALA A 178 -17.94 2.73 -13.70
CA ALA A 178 -19.40 2.87 -13.63
C ALA A 178 -20.05 1.72 -14.41
N GLY A 179 -20.89 0.94 -13.72
CA GLY A 179 -21.46 -0.29 -14.28
C GLY A 179 -20.39 -1.30 -14.72
N ASN A 180 -20.47 -1.74 -15.97
CA ASN A 180 -19.52 -2.65 -16.59
C ASN A 180 -18.44 -1.91 -17.41
N ALA A 181 -18.22 -0.61 -17.20
CA ALA A 181 -17.20 0.14 -17.93
C ALA A 181 -16.26 0.92 -16.99
N VAL A 182 -15.03 1.12 -17.46
CA VAL A 182 -14.07 2.06 -16.88
C VAL A 182 -13.89 3.23 -17.86
N TYR A 183 -14.26 4.41 -17.41
CA TYR A 183 -14.19 5.66 -18.16
C TYR A 183 -12.91 6.40 -17.82
N LYS A 184 -12.12 6.72 -18.84
CA LYS A 184 -11.00 7.67 -18.76
C LYS A 184 -11.53 9.05 -19.10
N ILE A 185 -11.43 9.98 -18.16
CA ILE A 185 -11.97 11.34 -18.27
C ILE A 185 -10.80 12.32 -18.17
N ALA A 186 -10.70 13.26 -19.11
CA ALA A 186 -9.68 14.32 -19.05
C ALA A 186 -10.04 15.35 -17.97
N ASN A 187 -9.10 15.69 -17.08
CA ASN A 187 -9.37 16.57 -15.95
C ASN A 187 -9.57 18.04 -16.37
N ASP A 188 -8.96 18.44 -17.48
CA ASP A 188 -9.01 19.80 -18.03
C ASP A 188 -10.34 20.11 -18.73
N SER A 189 -10.86 19.17 -19.50
CA SER A 189 -12.08 19.36 -20.29
C SER A 189 -13.29 18.60 -19.74
N GLN A 190 -13.10 17.74 -18.74
CA GLN A 190 -14.12 16.84 -18.19
C GLN A 190 -14.79 15.96 -19.26
N LYS A 191 -14.07 15.69 -20.37
CA LYS A 191 -14.58 14.87 -21.47
C LYS A 191 -14.12 13.44 -21.31
N VAL A 192 -15.01 12.50 -21.65
CA VAL A 192 -14.64 11.09 -21.79
C VAL A 192 -13.73 10.95 -23.00
N VAL A 193 -12.50 10.48 -22.78
CA VAL A 193 -11.53 10.23 -23.86
C VAL A 193 -11.47 8.75 -24.24
N ARG A 194 -11.86 7.85 -23.35
CA ARG A 194 -11.95 6.40 -23.62
C ARG A 194 -12.90 5.74 -22.63
N ALA A 195 -13.62 4.71 -23.09
CA ALA A 195 -14.36 3.78 -22.24
C ALA A 195 -13.85 2.35 -22.51
N ILE A 196 -13.63 1.60 -21.45
CA ILE A 196 -13.24 0.18 -21.49
C ILE A 196 -14.41 -0.62 -20.94
N THR A 197 -15.11 -1.36 -21.79
CA THR A 197 -16.30 -2.13 -21.41
C THR A 197 -15.94 -3.58 -21.16
N PHE A 198 -16.36 -4.12 -20.02
CA PHE A 198 -16.22 -5.52 -19.65
C PHE A 198 -17.46 -6.31 -20.07
N THR A 199 -17.24 -7.40 -20.77
CA THR A 199 -18.25 -8.38 -21.14
C THR A 199 -17.88 -9.73 -20.54
N SER A 200 -18.86 -10.48 -20.03
CA SER A 200 -18.65 -11.86 -19.58
C SER A 200 -19.24 -12.83 -20.60
N ASP A 201 -18.54 -13.93 -20.90
CA ASP A 201 -19.03 -14.99 -21.80
C ASP A 201 -20.36 -15.62 -21.36
N ALA A 202 -20.77 -15.42 -20.10
CA ALA A 202 -22.08 -15.85 -19.60
C ALA A 202 -23.29 -15.13 -20.25
N SER A 203 -23.10 -13.97 -20.91
CA SER A 203 -24.19 -13.28 -21.62
C SER A 203 -24.33 -13.69 -23.10
N ASN A 204 -23.57 -14.69 -23.55
CA ASN A 204 -23.55 -15.18 -24.94
C ASN A 204 -24.04 -16.63 -25.07
N LYS A 205 -24.75 -17.17 -24.07
CA LYS A 205 -25.57 -18.37 -24.31
C LYS A 205 -26.85 -17.92 -24.99
N PRO A 206 -27.16 -18.38 -26.23
CA PRO A 206 -28.49 -18.21 -26.78
C PRO A 206 -29.47 -18.84 -25.80
N GLU A 207 -30.53 -18.13 -25.46
CA GLU A 207 -31.72 -18.77 -24.88
C GLU A 207 -32.12 -19.85 -25.88
N GLU A 208 -31.91 -21.12 -25.53
CA GLU A 208 -32.65 -22.21 -26.13
C GLU A 208 -34.12 -21.86 -25.90
N GLN A 209 -34.75 -21.36 -26.97
CA GLN A 209 -36.19 -21.40 -27.10
C GLN A 209 -36.57 -22.88 -27.00
N ASP A 210 -36.94 -23.32 -25.80
CA ASP A 210 -37.77 -24.51 -25.63
C ASP A 210 -39.12 -24.19 -26.28
N GLY A 211 -39.16 -24.46 -27.58
CA GLY A 211 -40.36 -24.57 -28.37
C GLY A 211 -40.90 -25.99 -28.27
N GLN A 212 -42.17 -26.05 -27.83
CA GLN A 212 -43.16 -27.14 -27.92
C GLN A 212 -43.26 -28.13 -26.75
#